data_AF-A0A9L0S0A5-F1
#
_entry.id   AF-A0A9L0S0A5-F1
#
_cell.length_a   1.000
_cell.length_b   1.000
_cell.length_c   1.000
_cell.angle_alpha   90.00
_cell.angle_beta   90.00
_cell.angle_gamma   90.00
#
_symmetry.space_group_name_H-M   'P 1'
#
loop_
_entity.id
_entity.type
_entity.pdbx_description
1 polymer ?
#
loop_
_entity_poly.entity_id
_entity_poly.type
_entity_poly.pdbx_seq_one_letter_code
_entity_poly.pdbx_strand_id
1 'polypeptide(L)'
;MELLAASFSLSRGSLLLSPAEEMSMIGSSEAFQPVSLKQEGDDQPSETDKLSMEDGDLVKDPVPSQISRQPSVTESTFYPNPYHRPYISRKYFVTRPGAIETAMEDLKCHVTKTSGETIQGFWLLTEIDHWNNEKERILLVTDKTLLICKYDFIMLSCVQLQHIPLSAVYRVCLGKFAFPRMSLDKRQGEGLRIYWGSPEQQSLLSRWNPWSTEVPYATFTEHPMKYTSEKFLETCKLSGFMSKLVPAIQNAHKNSTGSGRGKGLTVLTEPILIETYTGLMSFIGNRNKLGYSLARGSIGF
;
A
#
# COMPACT_ATOMS: atom_id res chain seq x y z
N MET A 1 -11.77 -44.78 34.41
CA MET A 1 -10.76 -43.80 34.81
C MET A 1 -9.47 -44.15 34.10
N GLU A 2 -8.80 -43.14 33.55
CA GLU A 2 -7.39 -43.11 33.12
C GLU A 2 -7.00 -44.00 31.91
N LEU A 3 -6.81 -43.39 30.73
CA LEU A 3 -5.58 -42.79 30.18
C LEU A 3 -4.75 -43.81 29.38
N LEU A 4 -4.84 -43.71 28.05
CA LEU A 4 -4.03 -44.46 27.08
C LEU A 4 -3.07 -43.51 26.37
N ALA A 5 -1.78 -43.83 26.48
CA ALA A 5 -0.66 -43.18 25.83
C ALA A 5 -0.31 -43.85 24.48
N ALA A 6 0.19 -43.07 23.52
CA ALA A 6 0.94 -43.53 22.35
C ALA A 6 1.81 -42.35 21.86
N SER A 7 3.14 -42.31 22.05
CA SER A 7 4.24 -43.10 21.45
C SER A 7 4.54 -42.72 19.99
N PHE A 8 5.60 -41.92 19.84
CA PHE A 8 6.27 -41.53 18.60
C PHE A 8 7.09 -42.70 18.02
N SER A 9 7.04 -42.89 16.68
CA SER A 9 7.89 -43.84 15.96
C SER A 9 8.77 -43.10 14.95
N LEU A 10 10.09 -43.24 15.15
CA LEU A 10 11.16 -42.80 14.27
C LEU A 10 11.61 -44.02 13.45
N SER A 11 11.67 -43.93 12.12
CA SER A 11 12.30 -44.97 11.29
C SER A 11 13.40 -44.37 10.43
N ARG A 12 14.60 -44.95 10.59
CA ARG A 12 15.83 -44.68 9.86
C ARG A 12 16.23 -46.01 9.22
N GLY A 13 16.43 -46.03 7.91
CA GLY A 13 16.94 -47.18 7.17
C GLY A 13 17.89 -46.71 6.07
N SER A 14 19.16 -47.02 6.23
CA SER A 14 20.27 -46.83 5.28
C SER A 14 20.80 -48.20 4.82
N LEU A 15 21.67 -48.20 3.79
CA LEU A 15 22.63 -49.21 3.27
C LEU A 15 22.40 -49.35 1.73
N LEU A 16 23.36 -49.40 0.80
CA LEU A 16 24.83 -49.26 0.73
C LEU A 16 25.25 -49.16 -0.76
N LEU A 17 26.37 -48.46 -1.01
CA LEU A 17 27.46 -48.69 -1.99
C LEU A 17 27.27 -48.62 -3.53
N SER A 18 28.17 -47.80 -4.09
CA SER A 18 28.58 -47.45 -5.47
C SER A 18 29.38 -48.54 -6.23
N PRO A 19 29.75 -48.39 -7.54
CA PRO A 19 30.98 -47.65 -7.91
C PRO A 19 31.01 -46.98 -9.33
N ALA A 20 31.97 -46.04 -9.49
CA ALA A 20 32.84 -45.72 -10.67
C ALA A 20 32.22 -45.56 -12.08
N GLU A 21 32.70 -44.76 -13.04
CA GLU A 21 33.77 -43.80 -13.29
C GLU A 21 33.48 -43.38 -14.74
N GLU A 22 33.45 -42.09 -15.11
CA GLU A 22 34.07 -41.67 -16.38
C GLU A 22 34.32 -40.17 -16.41
N MET A 23 35.59 -39.84 -16.65
CA MET A 23 36.19 -38.53 -16.82
C MET A 23 35.85 -37.96 -18.20
N SER A 24 35.77 -36.63 -18.33
CA SER A 24 36.73 -35.85 -19.14
C SER A 24 36.21 -34.44 -19.47
N MET A 25 37.04 -33.46 -19.10
CA MET A 25 37.33 -32.17 -19.73
C MET A 25 36.20 -31.36 -20.38
N ILE A 26 35.99 -30.14 -19.85
CA ILE A 26 36.55 -28.91 -20.46
C ILE A 26 36.61 -27.86 -19.33
N GLY A 27 37.81 -27.44 -19.00
CA GLY A 27 38.06 -26.28 -18.13
C GLY A 27 38.28 -25.04 -18.97
N SER A 28 37.64 -23.94 -18.58
CA SER A 28 38.28 -22.63 -18.41
C SER A 28 37.22 -21.64 -17.90
N SER A 29 37.29 -21.26 -16.63
CA SER A 29 36.73 -20.00 -16.15
C SER A 29 37.68 -19.41 -15.10
N GLU A 30 38.10 -18.19 -15.36
CA GLU A 30 38.99 -17.41 -14.51
C GLU A 30 38.44 -17.29 -13.09
N ALA A 31 39.23 -17.74 -12.13
CA ALA A 31 38.98 -17.57 -10.72
C ALA A 31 39.14 -16.09 -10.35
N PHE A 32 38.05 -15.45 -9.94
CA PHE A 32 38.11 -14.15 -9.27
C PHE A 32 38.78 -14.32 -7.91
N GLN A 33 39.97 -13.72 -7.72
CA GLN A 33 40.58 -13.56 -6.40
C GLN A 33 40.18 -12.21 -5.80
N PRO A 34 39.56 -12.18 -4.60
CA PRO A 34 39.30 -10.93 -3.90
C PRO A 34 40.60 -10.37 -3.31
N VAL A 35 40.89 -9.11 -3.63
CA VAL A 35 42.03 -8.37 -3.07
C VAL A 35 41.72 -8.01 -1.62
N SER A 36 42.56 -8.46 -0.69
CA SER A 36 42.46 -8.08 0.73
C SER A 36 42.96 -6.66 0.96
N LEU A 37 42.06 -5.78 1.40
CA LEU A 37 42.40 -4.43 1.86
C LEU A 37 43.04 -4.51 3.25
N LYS A 38 44.25 -3.96 3.38
CA LYS A 38 44.94 -3.83 4.67
C LYS A 38 44.18 -2.87 5.58
N GLN A 39 44.09 -3.28 6.83
CA GLN A 39 43.58 -2.54 7.97
C GLN A 39 44.63 -1.51 8.41
N GLU A 40 44.29 -0.23 8.46
CA GLU A 40 45.15 0.79 9.04
C GLU A 40 44.31 1.83 9.79
N GLY A 41 44.47 1.82 11.12
CA GLY A 41 44.38 2.99 12.00
C GLY A 41 43.00 3.50 12.38
N ASP A 42 42.52 3.08 13.55
CA ASP A 42 41.61 3.87 14.40
C ASP A 42 42.16 5.28 14.60
N ASP A 43 41.31 6.30 14.47
CA ASP A 43 41.24 7.43 15.41
C ASP A 43 39.98 8.27 15.10
N GLN A 44 38.92 7.96 15.84
CA GLN A 44 37.70 8.75 15.95
C GLN A 44 37.82 9.66 17.17
N PRO A 45 37.35 10.91 17.09
CA PRO A 45 36.69 11.48 18.26
C PRO A 45 35.29 11.98 17.92
N SER A 46 34.35 11.47 18.71
CA SER A 46 32.97 11.89 18.87
C SER A 46 32.87 13.32 19.43
N GLU A 47 32.16 14.20 18.73
CA GLU A 47 31.68 15.46 19.29
C GLU A 47 30.53 15.18 20.26
N THR A 48 30.74 15.48 21.54
CA THR A 48 29.68 15.63 22.54
C THR A 48 29.70 17.09 22.99
N ASP A 49 28.80 17.88 22.45
CA ASP A 49 28.56 19.25 22.85
C ASP A 49 27.85 19.28 24.22
N LYS A 50 28.51 19.83 25.26
CA LYS A 50 27.86 20.49 26.41
C LYS A 50 28.74 21.57 27.05
N LEU A 51 28.39 22.81 26.73
CA LEU A 51 28.06 23.92 27.64
C LEU A 51 29.07 24.42 28.69
N SER A 52 29.40 25.72 28.50
CA SER A 52 29.61 26.80 29.48
C SER A 52 30.92 26.84 30.29
N MET A 53 31.70 27.91 30.17
CA MET A 53 31.51 29.19 30.89
C MET A 53 32.41 30.31 30.32
N GLU A 54 31.86 31.53 30.34
CA GLU A 54 32.50 32.87 30.35
C GLU A 54 33.84 32.93 31.10
N ASP A 55 34.77 33.87 30.93
CA ASP A 55 34.84 35.17 30.25
C ASP A 55 36.33 35.54 30.18
N GLY A 56 36.76 36.36 29.22
CA GLY A 56 38.17 36.80 29.20
C GLY A 56 38.57 37.56 27.94
N ASP A 57 38.09 38.80 27.85
CA ASP A 57 38.37 39.79 26.81
C ASP A 57 39.85 40.22 26.80
N LEU A 58 40.53 40.15 25.64
CA LEU A 58 41.68 41.02 25.29
C LEU A 58 42.10 40.84 23.81
N VAL A 59 41.60 41.78 23.01
CA VAL A 59 42.02 42.24 21.68
C VAL A 59 43.47 41.89 21.30
N LYS A 60 43.64 41.09 20.24
CA LYS A 60 44.65 41.27 19.18
C LYS A 60 44.11 40.64 17.88
N ASP A 61 43.79 41.47 16.89
CA ASP A 61 43.48 41.01 15.54
C ASP A 61 44.67 40.25 14.93
N PRO A 62 44.51 38.97 14.52
CA PRO A 62 45.43 38.34 13.60
C PRO A 62 44.91 38.55 12.18
N VAL A 63 45.73 39.23 11.37
CA VAL A 63 45.60 39.34 9.91
C VAL A 63 45.19 37.97 9.33
N PRO A 64 44.09 37.86 8.55
CA PRO A 64 43.74 36.59 7.95
C PRO A 64 44.76 36.26 6.87
N SER A 65 45.61 35.27 7.15
CA SER A 65 46.36 34.55 6.12
C SER A 65 45.33 33.93 5.18
N GLN A 66 45.12 34.57 4.02
CA GLN A 66 44.27 34.03 2.97
C GLN A 66 44.87 32.72 2.48
N ILE A 67 44.37 31.60 3.00
CA ILE A 67 44.43 30.34 2.27
C ILE A 67 43.50 30.56 1.07
N SER A 68 44.09 30.99 -0.04
CA SER A 68 43.41 31.07 -1.33
C SER A 68 42.96 29.67 -1.71
N ARG A 69 41.75 29.30 -1.32
CA ARG A 69 41.04 28.18 -1.95
C ARG A 69 40.82 28.62 -3.39
N GLN A 70 41.44 27.91 -4.33
CA GLN A 70 41.15 28.10 -5.74
C GLN A 70 39.62 28.09 -5.92
N PRO A 71 39.04 29.08 -6.61
CA PRO A 71 37.62 29.04 -6.93
C PRO A 71 37.37 27.75 -7.70
N SER A 72 36.44 26.93 -7.22
CA SER A 72 35.98 25.76 -7.94
C SER A 72 35.55 26.21 -9.33
N VAL A 73 36.22 25.71 -10.37
CA VAL A 73 35.90 25.99 -11.79
C VAL A 73 34.49 25.52 -12.14
N THR A 74 33.93 24.62 -11.32
CA THR A 74 32.57 24.11 -11.46
C THR A 74 31.58 25.06 -10.79
N GLU A 75 30.78 25.73 -11.63
CA GLU A 75 29.56 26.41 -11.21
C GLU A 75 28.44 25.36 -11.09
N SER A 76 28.02 25.07 -9.86
CA SER A 76 26.89 24.17 -9.60
C SER A 76 25.61 24.99 -9.48
N THR A 77 24.91 25.16 -10.60
CA THR A 77 23.58 25.78 -10.57
C THR A 77 22.56 24.74 -10.09
N PHE A 78 22.03 24.91 -8.88
CA PHE A 78 20.84 24.16 -8.49
C PHE A 78 19.71 24.53 -9.44
N TYR A 79 19.15 23.53 -10.12
CA TYR A 79 17.96 23.75 -10.93
C TYR A 79 16.85 24.31 -10.01
N PRO A 80 16.37 25.55 -10.25
CA PRO A 80 15.34 26.13 -9.41
C PRO A 80 14.12 25.22 -9.48
N ASN A 81 13.61 24.80 -8.31
CA ASN A 81 12.40 24.00 -8.23
C ASN A 81 11.25 24.83 -8.82
N PRO A 82 10.74 24.52 -10.04
CA PRO A 82 9.83 25.42 -10.73
C PRO A 82 8.41 25.40 -10.12
N TYR A 83 8.20 24.63 -9.05
CA TYR A 83 6.89 24.11 -8.69
C TYR A 83 6.74 23.85 -7.18
N HIS A 84 6.53 24.90 -6.38
CA HIS A 84 6.28 24.74 -4.93
C HIS A 84 4.94 24.03 -4.61
N ARG A 85 3.91 24.13 -5.46
CA ARG A 85 2.60 23.45 -5.29
C ARG A 85 2.51 22.05 -5.94
N PRO A 86 3.07 21.79 -7.13
CA PRO A 86 3.11 20.44 -7.74
C PRO A 86 4.02 19.42 -7.04
N TYR A 87 4.80 19.84 -6.05
CA TYR A 87 5.73 18.94 -5.37
C TYR A 87 5.02 17.80 -4.63
N ILE A 88 3.85 18.04 -4.04
CA ILE A 88 3.10 17.01 -3.32
C ILE A 88 2.50 16.00 -4.30
N SER A 89 1.98 16.46 -5.45
CA SER A 89 1.37 15.56 -6.42
C SER A 89 2.39 14.62 -7.04
N ARG A 90 3.55 15.14 -7.44
CA ARG A 90 4.66 14.35 -8.02
C ARG A 90 5.22 13.27 -7.08
N LYS A 91 4.95 13.35 -5.76
CA LYS A 91 5.34 12.27 -4.84
C LYS A 91 4.52 11.00 -5.09
N TYR A 92 3.27 11.12 -5.52
CA TYR A 92 2.43 9.97 -5.83
C TYR A 92 2.81 9.38 -7.18
N PHE A 93 3.28 8.12 -7.15
CA PHE A 93 3.68 7.40 -8.36
C PHE A 93 2.52 7.27 -9.36
N VAL A 94 1.28 7.15 -8.87
CA VAL A 94 0.09 7.10 -9.73
C VAL A 94 -0.11 8.35 -10.60
N THR A 95 0.40 9.51 -10.18
CA THR A 95 0.31 10.75 -10.98
C THR A 95 1.41 10.91 -12.01
N ARG A 96 2.37 9.98 -12.04
CA ARG A 96 3.39 9.98 -13.09
C ARG A 96 2.70 9.74 -14.43
N PRO A 97 3.12 10.44 -15.50
CA PRO A 97 2.54 10.26 -16.82
C PRO A 97 2.55 8.78 -17.23
N GLY A 98 1.41 8.24 -17.65
CA GLY A 98 1.28 6.85 -18.09
C GLY A 98 1.03 5.83 -16.98
N ALA A 99 1.30 6.13 -15.71
CA ALA A 99 1.26 5.12 -14.65
C ALA A 99 -0.15 4.56 -14.43
N ILE A 100 -1.17 5.42 -14.42
CA ILE A 100 -2.56 4.99 -14.27
C ILE A 100 -3.10 4.34 -15.54
N GLU A 101 -2.64 4.78 -16.72
CA GLU A 101 -3.00 4.18 -18.01
C GLU A 101 -2.48 2.75 -18.14
N THR A 102 -1.21 2.53 -17.78
CA THR A 102 -0.60 1.18 -17.73
C THR A 102 -1.36 0.29 -16.76
N ALA A 103 -1.65 0.79 -15.55
CA ALA A 103 -2.41 0.01 -14.57
C ALA A 103 -3.82 -0.37 -15.06
N MET A 104 -4.51 0.55 -15.75
CA MET A 104 -5.80 0.27 -16.37
C MET A 104 -5.68 -0.82 -17.44
N GLU A 105 -4.66 -0.74 -18.30
CA GLU A 105 -4.46 -1.70 -19.39
C GLU A 105 -4.10 -3.10 -18.87
N ASP A 106 -3.21 -3.19 -17.89
CA ASP A 106 -2.82 -4.47 -17.27
C ASP A 106 -4.02 -5.16 -16.63
N LEU A 107 -4.87 -4.39 -15.94
CA LEU A 107 -6.07 -4.94 -15.31
C LEU A 107 -7.15 -5.30 -16.34
N LYS A 108 -7.31 -4.54 -17.43
CA LYS A 108 -8.19 -4.95 -18.55
C LYS A 108 -7.74 -6.27 -19.16
N CYS A 109 -6.45 -6.41 -19.42
CA CYS A 109 -5.85 -7.65 -19.93
C CYS A 109 -6.08 -8.82 -18.96
N HIS A 110 -5.98 -8.59 -17.65
CA HIS A 110 -6.23 -9.63 -16.65
C HIS A 110 -7.70 -10.07 -16.61
N VAL A 111 -8.64 -9.12 -16.62
CA VAL A 111 -10.09 -9.42 -16.57
C VAL A 111 -10.57 -10.12 -17.84
N THR A 112 -10.14 -9.67 -19.00
CA THR A 112 -10.50 -10.29 -20.29
C THR A 112 -10.00 -11.73 -20.40
N LYS A 113 -8.78 -12.02 -19.89
CA LYS A 113 -8.22 -13.38 -19.85
C LYS A 113 -8.91 -14.29 -18.84
N THR A 114 -9.27 -13.78 -17.66
CA THR A 114 -9.78 -14.61 -16.57
C THR A 114 -11.28 -14.85 -16.65
N SER A 115 -12.07 -13.80 -16.88
CA SER A 115 -13.54 -13.88 -16.80
C SER A 115 -14.26 -13.51 -18.11
N GLY A 116 -13.60 -12.79 -19.03
CA GLY A 116 -14.21 -12.31 -20.26
C GLY A 116 -15.35 -11.30 -20.02
N GLU A 117 -15.42 -10.69 -18.83
CA GLU A 117 -16.47 -9.76 -18.46
C GLU A 117 -16.23 -8.36 -19.05
N THR A 118 -17.34 -7.64 -19.33
CA THR A 118 -17.25 -6.24 -19.75
C THR A 118 -16.99 -5.36 -18.53
N ILE A 119 -16.00 -4.47 -18.66
CA ILE A 119 -15.64 -3.53 -17.61
C ILE A 119 -16.45 -2.25 -17.79
N GLN A 120 -17.22 -1.88 -16.77
CA GLN A 120 -18.06 -0.67 -16.79
C GLN A 120 -17.27 0.59 -16.43
N GLY A 121 -16.18 0.45 -15.69
CA GLY A 121 -15.29 1.56 -15.36
C GLY A 121 -14.16 1.19 -14.38
N PHE A 122 -13.32 2.19 -14.14
CA PHE A 122 -12.13 2.13 -13.28
C PHE A 122 -12.16 3.30 -12.31
N TRP A 123 -11.82 3.04 -11.05
CA TRP A 123 -11.75 4.07 -10.02
C TRP A 123 -10.50 3.91 -9.18
N LEU A 124 -9.90 5.03 -8.80
CA LEU A 124 -8.75 5.07 -7.88
C LEU A 124 -9.26 5.64 -6.57
N LEU A 125 -9.37 4.79 -5.55
CA LEU A 125 -9.89 5.18 -4.24
C LEU A 125 -8.90 4.80 -3.15
N THR A 126 -9.13 5.33 -1.96
CA THR A 126 -8.43 4.90 -0.76
C THR A 126 -9.33 3.93 -0.01
N GLU A 127 -8.89 2.69 0.16
CA GLU A 127 -9.51 1.74 1.06
C GLU A 127 -9.12 2.09 2.51
N ILE A 128 -10.11 2.12 3.39
CA ILE A 128 -9.96 2.22 4.83
C ILE A 128 -10.19 0.82 5.39
N ASP A 129 -9.15 0.20 5.93
CA ASP A 129 -9.28 -1.09 6.59
C ASP A 129 -9.98 -0.97 7.96
N HIS A 130 -10.28 -2.11 8.58
CA HIS A 130 -10.92 -2.16 9.91
C HIS A 130 -10.05 -1.59 11.03
N TRP A 131 -8.75 -1.38 10.81
CA TRP A 131 -7.82 -0.72 11.73
C TRP A 131 -7.63 0.77 11.42
N ASN A 132 -8.42 1.31 10.50
CA ASN A 132 -8.39 2.70 10.03
C ASN A 132 -7.16 3.06 9.18
N ASN A 133 -6.38 2.10 8.68
CA ASN A 133 -5.27 2.39 7.78
C ASN A 133 -5.78 2.72 6.37
N GLU A 134 -5.19 3.76 5.78
CA GLU A 134 -5.42 4.15 4.39
C GLU A 134 -4.55 3.31 3.46
N LYS A 135 -5.16 2.75 2.41
CA LYS A 135 -4.47 1.97 1.37
C LYS A 135 -4.93 2.41 -0.01
N GLU A 136 -3.98 2.66 -0.90
CA GLU A 136 -4.25 2.98 -2.31
C GLU A 136 -4.78 1.73 -3.04
N ARG A 137 -5.94 1.85 -3.70
CA ARG A 137 -6.59 0.75 -4.43
C ARG A 137 -7.18 1.22 -5.75
N ILE A 138 -7.08 0.34 -6.75
CA ILE A 138 -7.83 0.46 -8.00
C ILE A 138 -9.07 -0.43 -7.88
N LEU A 139 -10.25 0.15 -8.08
CA LEU A 139 -11.51 -0.57 -8.12
C LEU A 139 -11.98 -0.70 -9.56
N LEU A 140 -12.54 -1.86 -9.89
CA LEU A 140 -13.13 -2.14 -11.20
C LEU A 140 -14.53 -2.69 -10.97
N VAL A 141 -15.49 -2.14 -11.70
CA VAL A 141 -16.85 -2.66 -11.74
C VAL A 141 -17.04 -3.36 -13.06
N THR A 142 -17.33 -4.66 -13.02
CA THR A 142 -17.78 -5.43 -14.18
C THR A 142 -19.29 -5.67 -14.08
N ASP A 143 -19.83 -6.43 -15.03
CA ASP A 143 -21.25 -6.80 -15.02
C ASP A 143 -21.65 -7.72 -13.87
N LYS A 144 -20.70 -8.48 -13.29
CA LYS A 144 -20.97 -9.50 -12.27
C LYS A 144 -20.07 -9.42 -11.05
N THR A 145 -18.90 -8.77 -11.16
CA THR A 145 -17.90 -8.73 -10.10
C THR A 145 -17.43 -7.30 -9.83
N LEU A 146 -17.23 -7.00 -8.55
CA LEU A 146 -16.45 -5.85 -8.08
C LEU A 146 -15.04 -6.36 -7.78
N LEU A 147 -14.04 -5.76 -8.41
CA LEU A 147 -12.64 -6.09 -8.20
C LEU A 147 -11.97 -4.99 -7.38
N ILE A 148 -11.26 -5.37 -6.32
CA ILE A 148 -10.42 -4.48 -5.52
C ILE A 148 -8.97 -4.89 -5.74
N CYS A 149 -8.19 -4.00 -6.34
CA CYS A 149 -6.81 -4.26 -6.73
C CYS A 149 -5.83 -3.45 -5.88
N LYS A 150 -4.86 -4.15 -5.28
CA LYS A 150 -3.60 -3.56 -4.81
C LYS A 150 -2.63 -3.54 -5.99
N TYR A 151 -2.43 -2.36 -6.55
CA TYR A 151 -1.50 -2.13 -7.64
C TYR A 151 -0.23 -1.46 -7.12
N ASP A 152 0.93 -1.94 -7.53
CA ASP A 152 2.22 -1.31 -7.24
C ASP A 152 2.56 -0.34 -8.37
N PHE A 153 2.41 0.97 -8.12
CA PHE A 153 2.74 2.02 -9.10
C PHE A 153 4.24 2.28 -9.23
N ILE A 154 5.08 1.70 -8.37
CA ILE A 154 6.54 1.77 -8.48
C ILE A 154 7.01 0.69 -9.47
N MET A 155 6.54 -0.54 -9.28
CA MET A 155 6.90 -1.69 -10.13
C MET A 155 5.99 -1.86 -11.35
N LEU A 156 4.89 -1.11 -11.44
CA LEU A 156 3.85 -1.23 -12.46
C LEU A 156 3.32 -2.67 -12.57
N SER A 157 2.83 -3.21 -11.44
CA SER A 157 2.30 -4.57 -11.41
C SER A 157 1.12 -4.75 -10.45
N CYS A 158 0.22 -5.67 -10.78
CA CYS A 158 -0.87 -6.09 -9.91
C CYS A 158 -0.32 -7.03 -8.81
N VAL A 159 -0.43 -6.62 -7.54
CA VAL A 159 0.08 -7.39 -6.40
C VAL A 159 -1.00 -8.29 -5.81
N GLN A 160 -2.23 -7.79 -5.73
CA GLN A 160 -3.35 -8.53 -5.17
C GLN A 160 -4.65 -8.09 -5.86
N LEU A 161 -5.48 -9.06 -6.24
CA LEU A 161 -6.78 -8.81 -6.83
C LEU A 161 -7.85 -9.59 -6.04
N GLN A 162 -8.76 -8.86 -5.39
CA GLN A 162 -9.88 -9.44 -4.66
C GLN A 162 -11.14 -9.38 -5.52
N HIS A 163 -11.82 -10.52 -5.67
CA HIS A 163 -13.05 -10.65 -6.46
C HIS A 163 -14.26 -10.74 -5.53
N ILE A 164 -15.19 -9.79 -5.66
CA ILE A 164 -16.43 -9.76 -4.91
C ILE A 164 -17.60 -9.90 -5.89
N PRO A 165 -18.33 -11.02 -5.89
CA PRO A 165 -19.54 -11.15 -6.70
C PRO A 165 -20.56 -10.08 -6.33
N LEU A 166 -21.07 -9.35 -7.32
CA LEU A 166 -22.07 -8.29 -7.09
C LEU A 166 -23.37 -8.86 -6.53
N SER A 167 -23.71 -10.11 -6.85
CA SER A 167 -24.85 -10.83 -6.25
C SER A 167 -24.68 -11.11 -4.75
N ALA A 168 -23.45 -11.12 -4.24
CA ALA A 168 -23.18 -11.30 -2.81
C ALA A 168 -23.28 -9.98 -2.02
N VAL A 169 -23.36 -8.84 -2.70
CA VAL A 169 -23.46 -7.52 -2.06
C VAL A 169 -24.90 -7.26 -1.64
N TYR A 170 -25.13 -7.10 -0.34
CA TYR A 170 -26.47 -6.90 0.22
C TYR A 170 -26.70 -5.47 0.74
N ARG A 171 -25.65 -4.74 1.12
CA ARG A 171 -25.77 -3.40 1.71
C ARG A 171 -24.65 -2.48 1.26
N VAL A 172 -25.01 -1.23 0.97
CA VAL A 172 -24.08 -0.15 0.64
C VAL A 172 -24.44 1.06 1.49
N CYS A 173 -23.50 1.58 2.27
CA CYS A 173 -23.69 2.72 3.16
C CYS A 173 -22.79 3.88 2.74
N LEU A 174 -23.36 5.06 2.54
CA LEU A 174 -22.64 6.31 2.26
C LEU A 174 -22.78 7.25 3.46
N GLY A 175 -21.70 7.83 3.95
CA GLY A 175 -21.82 8.84 4.99
C GLY A 175 -20.51 9.26 5.61
N LYS A 176 -20.61 10.20 6.55
CA LYS A 176 -19.44 10.74 7.26
C LYS A 176 -18.84 9.69 8.19
N PHE A 177 -17.52 9.71 8.34
CA PHE A 177 -16.85 8.86 9.31
C PHE A 177 -17.20 9.27 10.74
N ALA A 178 -17.59 8.30 11.55
CA ALA A 178 -17.87 8.47 12.97
C ALA A 178 -16.88 7.63 13.79
N PHE A 179 -16.30 8.26 14.81
CA PHE A 179 -15.26 7.67 15.65
C PHE A 179 -15.69 7.67 17.12
N PRO A 180 -15.31 6.66 17.91
CA PRO A 180 -15.44 6.68 19.36
C PRO A 180 -14.78 7.92 19.97
N ARG A 181 -15.30 8.40 21.11
CA ARG A 181 -14.80 9.63 21.77
C ARG A 181 -13.29 9.62 22.00
N MET A 182 -12.73 8.44 22.33
CA MET A 182 -11.32 8.25 22.67
C MET A 182 -10.41 7.92 21.47
N SER A 183 -10.92 7.95 20.23
CA SER A 183 -10.08 7.69 19.06
C SER A 183 -9.04 8.80 18.86
N LEU A 184 -7.78 8.39 18.72
CA LEU A 184 -6.64 9.29 18.45
C LEU A 184 -6.61 9.78 17.01
N ASP A 185 -7.00 8.92 16.06
CA ASP A 185 -7.07 9.26 14.64
C ASP A 185 -8.53 9.51 14.26
N LYS A 186 -8.82 10.75 13.85
CA LYS A 186 -10.15 11.16 13.38
C LYS A 186 -10.01 11.64 11.94
N ARG A 187 -10.80 11.04 11.06
CA ARG A 187 -10.86 11.42 9.65
C ARG A 187 -12.04 12.37 9.41
N GLN A 188 -11.79 13.39 8.58
CA GLN A 188 -12.85 14.22 8.00
C GLN A 188 -13.21 13.71 6.61
N GLY A 189 -14.46 13.91 6.22
CA GLY A 189 -14.96 13.53 4.90
C GLY A 189 -16.02 12.44 4.95
N GLU A 190 -16.42 12.01 3.76
CA GLU A 190 -17.42 10.98 3.54
C GLU A 190 -16.75 9.72 3.02
N GLY A 191 -17.23 8.58 3.49
CA GLY A 191 -16.84 7.28 3.02
C GLY A 191 -18.01 6.54 2.41
N LEU A 192 -17.67 5.46 1.72
CA LEU A 192 -18.59 4.48 1.18
C LEU A 192 -18.20 3.11 1.72
N ARG A 193 -19.13 2.44 2.41
CA ARG A 193 -18.93 1.06 2.89
C ARG A 193 -19.81 0.10 2.13
N ILE A 194 -19.21 -0.94 1.56
CA ILE A 194 -19.88 -2.01 0.82
C ILE A 194 -19.80 -3.25 1.68
N TYR A 195 -20.95 -3.90 1.93
CA TYR A 195 -21.03 -5.15 2.67
C TYR A 195 -21.44 -6.30 1.75
N TRP A 196 -20.76 -7.43 1.88
CA TRP A 196 -21.03 -8.63 1.10
C TRP A 196 -21.08 -9.88 1.97
N GLY A 197 -21.58 -10.99 1.41
CA GLY A 197 -21.69 -12.26 2.12
C GLY A 197 -22.83 -12.30 3.16
N SER A 198 -22.80 -13.29 4.04
CA SER A 198 -23.85 -13.51 5.02
C SER A 198 -23.61 -12.69 6.30
N PRO A 199 -24.58 -11.86 6.74
CA PRO A 199 -24.47 -11.10 8.00
C PRO A 199 -24.19 -11.98 9.22
N GLU A 200 -24.65 -13.24 9.19
CA GLU A 200 -24.56 -14.22 10.27
C GLU A 200 -23.16 -14.86 10.40
N GLN A 201 -22.32 -14.81 9.35
CA GLN A 201 -21.00 -15.47 9.31
C GLN A 201 -19.85 -14.58 9.84
N GLN A 202 -20.15 -13.44 10.47
CA GLN A 202 -19.11 -12.50 10.92
C GLN A 202 -18.34 -13.07 12.11
N SER A 203 -17.19 -13.70 11.86
CA SER A 203 -16.31 -14.20 12.90
C SER A 203 -15.71 -13.03 13.68
N LEU A 204 -15.98 -12.94 14.98
CA LEU A 204 -15.46 -11.86 15.84
C LEU A 204 -13.93 -11.87 15.92
N LEU A 205 -13.29 -13.01 15.67
CA LEU A 205 -11.83 -13.17 15.69
C LEU A 205 -11.12 -12.47 14.52
N SER A 206 -11.75 -12.40 13.34
CA SER A 206 -11.17 -11.69 12.17
C SER A 206 -11.01 -10.19 12.44
N ARG A 207 -11.89 -9.61 13.27
CA ARG A 207 -11.91 -8.18 13.63
C ARG A 207 -10.69 -7.76 14.46
N TRP A 208 -10.09 -8.68 15.19
CA TRP A 208 -8.91 -8.43 16.03
C TRP A 208 -7.58 -8.63 15.30
N ASN A 209 -7.59 -9.19 14.09
CA ASN A 209 -6.37 -9.39 13.31
C ASN A 209 -6.13 -8.21 12.35
N PRO A 210 -5.06 -7.40 12.51
CA PRO A 210 -4.76 -6.25 11.65
C PRO A 210 -4.48 -6.60 10.18
N TRP A 211 -4.18 -7.87 9.88
CA TRP A 211 -3.93 -8.36 8.52
C TRP A 211 -5.05 -9.23 7.95
N SER A 212 -6.16 -9.45 8.68
CA SER A 212 -7.27 -10.22 8.15
C SER A 212 -7.99 -9.46 7.03
N THR A 213 -8.10 -10.10 5.87
CA THR A 213 -8.94 -9.66 4.73
C THR A 213 -10.34 -10.29 4.75
N GLU A 214 -10.66 -11.04 5.81
CA GLU A 214 -11.92 -11.82 5.91
C GLU A 214 -13.09 -10.97 6.42
N VAL A 215 -12.86 -9.68 6.65
CA VAL A 215 -13.92 -8.77 7.04
C VAL A 215 -14.87 -8.61 5.84
N PRO A 216 -16.17 -8.91 5.98
CA PRO A 216 -17.12 -8.95 4.86
C PRO A 216 -17.62 -7.56 4.45
N TYR A 217 -16.76 -6.56 4.57
CA TYR A 217 -16.98 -5.21 4.08
C TYR A 217 -15.66 -4.54 3.70
N ALA A 218 -15.74 -3.61 2.75
CA ALA A 218 -14.67 -2.66 2.47
C ALA A 218 -15.23 -1.25 2.57
N THR A 219 -14.41 -0.35 3.10
CA THR A 219 -14.73 1.06 3.23
C THR A 219 -13.81 1.83 2.31
N PHE A 220 -14.36 2.77 1.54
CA PHE A 220 -13.63 3.57 0.57
C PHE A 220 -13.83 5.05 0.85
N THR A 221 -12.80 5.83 0.59
CA THR A 221 -12.85 7.30 0.55
C THR A 221 -12.20 7.79 -0.74
N GLU A 222 -12.49 9.04 -1.12
CA GLU A 222 -11.86 9.67 -2.27
C GLU A 222 -10.34 9.73 -2.10
N HIS A 223 -9.63 9.52 -3.21
CA HIS A 223 -8.17 9.54 -3.21
C HIS A 223 -7.64 10.99 -3.05
N PRO A 224 -6.53 11.22 -2.31
CA PRO A 224 -5.96 12.56 -2.12
C PRO A 224 -5.63 13.31 -3.43
N MET A 225 -5.41 12.56 -4.51
CA MET A 225 -5.05 13.11 -5.82
C MET A 225 -6.22 13.58 -6.68
N LYS A 226 -7.45 13.53 -6.18
CA LYS A 226 -8.69 13.93 -6.89
C LYS A 226 -8.59 15.28 -7.62
N TYR A 227 -7.90 16.28 -7.05
CA TYR A 227 -7.83 17.64 -7.61
C TYR A 227 -6.59 17.90 -8.48
N THR A 228 -5.86 16.87 -8.87
CA THR A 228 -4.58 17.03 -9.61
C THR A 228 -4.79 17.16 -11.11
N SER A 229 -5.76 16.46 -11.66
CA SER A 229 -6.15 16.53 -13.06
C SER A 229 -7.64 16.24 -13.22
N GLU A 230 -8.22 16.64 -14.36
CA GLU A 230 -9.61 16.31 -14.71
C GLU A 230 -9.84 14.79 -14.74
N LYS A 231 -8.88 14.02 -15.27
CA LYS A 231 -8.93 12.56 -15.24
C LYS A 231 -9.02 12.00 -13.82
N PHE A 232 -8.22 12.52 -12.88
CA PHE A 232 -8.28 12.10 -11.49
C PHE A 232 -9.55 12.58 -10.79
N LEU A 233 -10.09 13.73 -11.20
CA LEU A 233 -11.35 14.23 -10.67
C LEU A 233 -12.50 13.27 -10.97
N GLU A 234 -12.54 12.68 -12.16
CA GLU A 234 -13.55 11.67 -12.51
C GLU A 234 -13.25 10.31 -11.85
N THR A 235 -12.00 9.86 -11.95
CA THR A 235 -11.57 8.52 -11.51
C THR A 235 -11.58 8.36 -9.98
N CYS A 236 -11.39 9.45 -9.22
CA CYS A 236 -11.33 9.41 -7.75
C CYS A 236 -12.65 9.78 -7.06
N LYS A 237 -13.69 10.13 -7.81
CA LYS A 237 -14.97 10.61 -7.25
C LYS A 237 -15.86 9.45 -6.83
N LEU A 238 -16.22 9.41 -5.55
CA LEU A 238 -17.11 8.39 -4.98
C LEU A 238 -18.48 8.35 -5.65
N SER A 239 -19.04 9.51 -6.00
CA SER A 239 -20.36 9.58 -6.63
C SER A 239 -20.37 8.94 -8.03
N GLY A 240 -19.26 9.06 -8.78
CA GLY A 240 -19.11 8.45 -10.10
C GLY A 240 -18.97 6.94 -10.00
N PHE A 241 -18.31 6.44 -8.95
CA PHE A 241 -18.26 5.02 -8.66
C PHE A 241 -19.64 4.47 -8.27
N MET A 242 -20.35 5.17 -7.37
CA MET A 242 -21.68 4.76 -6.90
C MET A 242 -22.72 4.67 -8.02
N SER A 243 -22.69 5.62 -8.96
CA SER A 243 -23.64 5.64 -10.08
C SER A 243 -23.48 4.46 -11.03
N LYS A 244 -22.32 3.80 -11.06
CA LYS A 244 -22.07 2.57 -11.81
C LYS A 244 -22.28 1.32 -10.96
N LEU A 245 -21.79 1.35 -9.72
CA LEU A 245 -21.87 0.20 -8.81
C LEU A 245 -23.31 -0.19 -8.46
N VAL A 246 -24.15 0.77 -8.05
CA VAL A 246 -25.52 0.46 -7.59
C VAL A 246 -26.37 -0.19 -8.68
N PRO A 247 -26.42 0.33 -9.92
CA PRO A 247 -27.12 -0.34 -11.02
C PRO A 247 -26.53 -1.70 -11.35
N ALA A 248 -25.19 -1.86 -11.34
CA ALA A 248 -24.54 -3.13 -11.61
C ALA A 248 -24.95 -4.20 -10.59
N ILE A 249 -24.98 -3.86 -9.29
CA ILE A 249 -25.46 -4.77 -8.24
C ILE A 249 -26.93 -5.13 -8.44
N GLN A 250 -27.79 -4.14 -8.70
CA GLN A 250 -29.21 -4.39 -8.95
C GLN A 250 -29.45 -5.31 -10.15
N ASN A 251 -28.66 -5.15 -11.22
CA ASN A 251 -28.72 -6.01 -12.39
C ASN A 251 -28.21 -7.42 -12.10
N ALA A 252 -27.12 -7.57 -11.34
CA ALA A 252 -26.60 -8.87 -10.92
C ALA A 252 -27.63 -9.65 -10.09
N HIS A 253 -28.35 -8.98 -9.18
CA HIS A 253 -29.43 -9.59 -8.39
C HIS A 253 -30.63 -10.05 -9.23
N LYS A 254 -31.00 -9.28 -10.26
CA LYS A 254 -32.07 -9.69 -11.19
C LYS A 254 -31.70 -10.98 -11.92
N ASN A 255 -30.44 -11.10 -12.35
CA ASN A 255 -29.95 -12.24 -13.10
C ASN A 255 -29.71 -13.50 -12.26
N SER A 256 -29.62 -13.39 -10.93
CA SER A 256 -29.35 -14.52 -10.02
C SER A 256 -30.60 -15.19 -9.45
N THR A 257 -31.80 -14.89 -9.98
CA THR A 257 -33.13 -15.30 -9.47
C THR A 257 -33.44 -16.82 -9.48
N GLY A 258 -32.44 -17.69 -9.68
CA GLY A 258 -32.59 -19.15 -9.60
C GLY A 258 -32.49 -19.76 -8.19
N SER A 259 -32.03 -19.04 -7.17
CA SER A 259 -31.87 -19.60 -5.82
C SER A 259 -32.12 -18.56 -4.72
N GLY A 260 -33.21 -18.74 -3.97
CA GLY A 260 -33.36 -18.22 -2.61
C GLY A 260 -33.61 -16.72 -2.42
N ARG A 261 -34.89 -16.33 -2.40
CA ARG A 261 -35.49 -15.32 -1.50
C ARG A 261 -34.71 -14.01 -1.25
N GLY A 262 -34.84 -13.05 -2.17
CA GLY A 262 -35.43 -11.73 -1.85
C GLY A 262 -34.74 -10.78 -0.88
N LYS A 263 -33.42 -10.87 -0.61
CA LYS A 263 -32.70 -9.75 0.02
C LYS A 263 -32.24 -8.79 -1.06
N GLY A 264 -33.09 -7.81 -1.39
CA GLY A 264 -32.73 -6.70 -2.27
C GLY A 264 -31.57 -5.88 -1.71
N LEU A 265 -30.81 -5.23 -2.60
CA LEU A 265 -29.75 -4.30 -2.22
C LEU A 265 -30.33 -3.16 -1.36
N THR A 266 -29.78 -2.97 -0.16
CA THR A 266 -30.13 -1.82 0.69
C THR A 266 -29.06 -0.75 0.56
N VAL A 267 -29.43 0.41 0.01
CA VAL A 267 -28.55 1.60 -0.06
C VAL A 267 -28.96 2.57 1.04
N LEU A 268 -28.04 2.91 1.94
CA LEU A 268 -28.30 3.78 3.09
C LEU A 268 -27.36 4.97 3.10
N THR A 269 -27.84 6.10 3.61
CA THR A 269 -27.02 7.27 3.90
C THR A 269 -26.89 7.39 5.42
N GLU A 270 -25.89 6.73 6.00
CA GLU A 270 -25.67 6.66 7.44
C GLU A 270 -24.20 6.87 7.80
N PRO A 271 -23.88 7.41 8.99
CA PRO A 271 -22.50 7.56 9.44
C PRO A 271 -21.77 6.22 9.49
N ILE A 272 -20.55 6.21 8.98
CA ILE A 272 -19.71 5.01 8.93
C ILE A 272 -18.89 4.94 10.21
N LEU A 273 -19.28 4.03 11.09
CA LEU A 273 -18.56 3.77 12.35
C LEU A 273 -17.23 3.06 12.07
N ILE A 274 -16.15 3.64 12.55
CA ILE A 274 -14.81 3.03 12.60
C ILE A 274 -14.55 2.57 14.02
N GLU A 275 -14.36 1.27 14.22
CA GLU A 275 -14.33 0.65 15.55
C GLU A 275 -12.94 0.60 16.20
N THR A 276 -11.92 1.17 15.58
CA THR A 276 -10.55 1.14 16.10
C THR A 276 -10.43 1.92 17.41
N TYR A 277 -10.32 1.22 18.54
CA TYR A 277 -10.11 1.83 19.87
C TYR A 277 -8.65 2.25 20.11
N THR A 278 -7.67 1.53 19.54
CA THR A 278 -6.23 1.82 19.69
C THR A 278 -5.64 2.33 18.38
N GLY A 279 -6.01 3.55 17.98
CA GLY A 279 -5.63 4.15 16.69
C GLY A 279 -4.17 4.63 16.57
N LEU A 280 -3.24 4.24 17.45
CA LEU A 280 -1.87 4.78 17.42
C LEU A 280 -1.10 4.33 16.16
N MET A 281 -1.19 3.05 15.80
CA MET A 281 -0.50 2.52 14.61
C MET A 281 -1.08 3.11 13.31
N SER A 282 -2.41 3.24 13.22
CA SER A 282 -3.05 3.89 12.08
C SER A 282 -2.77 5.39 12.04
N PHE A 283 -2.71 6.08 13.19
CA PHE A 283 -2.31 7.48 13.26
C PHE A 283 -0.91 7.69 12.68
N ILE A 284 0.07 6.88 13.07
CA ILE A 284 1.46 6.97 12.56
C ILE A 284 1.50 6.60 11.08
N GLY A 285 0.83 5.52 10.67
CA GLY A 285 0.83 5.05 9.28
C GLY A 285 0.16 6.02 8.31
N ASN A 286 -1.00 6.56 8.69
CA ASN A 286 -1.78 7.50 7.89
C ASN A 286 -1.08 8.86 7.78
N ARG A 287 -0.47 9.36 8.88
CA ARG A 287 0.30 10.61 8.87
C ARG A 287 1.51 10.53 7.93
N ASN A 288 2.15 9.36 7.86
CA ASN A 288 3.27 9.07 6.95
C ASN A 288 2.82 8.54 5.57
N LYS A 289 1.50 8.44 5.34
CA LYS A 289 0.88 7.96 4.09
C LYS A 289 1.46 6.63 3.61
N LEU A 290 1.72 5.70 4.54
CA LEU A 290 2.40 4.43 4.26
C LEU A 290 1.67 3.52 3.28
N GLY A 291 0.33 3.58 3.22
CA GLY A 291 -0.43 2.79 2.26
C GLY A 291 -0.54 3.38 0.85
N TYR A 292 0.18 4.47 0.56
CA TYR A 292 0.26 5.07 -0.78
C TYR A 292 1.64 4.85 -1.40
N SER A 293 1.65 4.67 -2.72
CA SER A 293 2.86 4.60 -3.52
C SER A 293 3.46 6.01 -3.63
N LEU A 294 4.35 6.35 -2.70
CA LEU A 294 4.97 7.67 -2.58
C LEU A 294 6.49 7.63 -2.72
N ALA A 295 7.05 8.58 -3.45
CA ALA A 295 8.48 8.88 -3.45
C ALA A 295 8.84 9.53 -2.10
N ARG A 296 9.61 8.82 -1.27
CA ARG A 296 9.94 9.22 0.12
C ARG A 296 11.25 10.02 0.26
N GLY A 297 11.71 10.64 -0.83
CA GLY A 297 13.00 11.33 -0.87
C GLY A 297 14.16 10.35 -1.08
N SER A 298 15.28 10.87 -1.57
CA SER A 298 16.54 10.13 -1.70
C SER A 298 17.42 10.57 -0.54
N ILE A 299 17.65 9.68 0.42
CA ILE A 299 18.82 9.79 1.31
C ILE A 299 19.92 9.08 0.54
N GLY A 300 20.69 9.83 -0.24
CA GLY A 300 21.87 9.34 -0.95
C GLY A 300 23.11 9.95 -0.29
N PHE A 301 24.12 9.11 -0.07
CA PHE A 301 25.48 9.52 0.30
C PHE A 301 26.29 9.82 -0.95
#